data_AF-A0A7W0YQ82-F1
#
_entry.id   AF-A0A7W0YQ82-F1
#
_cell.length_a   1.000
_cell.length_b   1.000
_cell.length_c   1.000
_cell.angle_alpha   90.00
_cell.angle_beta   90.00
_cell.angle_gamma   90.00
#
_symmetry.space_group_name_H-M   'P 1'
#
loop_
_entity.id
_entity.type
_entity.pdbx_description
1 polymer ?
#
loop_
_entity_poly.entity_id
_entity_poly.type
_entity_poly.pdbx_seq_one_letter_code
_entity_poly.pdbx_strand_id
1 'polypeptide(L)'
;LGLPHSSGPYSATYDSRWDVMSGGRYNDQSFGTSIGTHTIAYHKAELGWIAPDRKFLPVMPSTQRVLLERSALPTQSGGFLTAEISMLADTNHFYTIESRRFAGYDGRLPGEAVILHRVIPSLDDRNAQIVDDDNNLNPNDAGAMWTAGETFTDSLNGLTVSVESATGTGHIATITRGWRLTVKVAGNGRITASSAIDCPGACTTLLGARGSTVTLTASPAAGETFGGWSGGECSGTGSCVVTMNGHRDVTAAFGRQVVIASDGTRRYGISGYPYTDTLTASGGNGPLSWSVSAGSLPNGITLNAATGVISGTPGTEGTFSFTATATSSGVSTTKAFGFSVYAPLVIVSTPTRRSAIVGEAYSDRLVATGGPVPTIWALTSGSFPAGVTFDPATATLSGVPSVEGTFAFSVTARSDTLSASRQFSFSVYRPLSIASDSARRNGVMGAAYTDTLLSAGGPNAITWTISFGALPQGLTLDPATGIVAGFPAESGRFTFTVSSRADAIVASKTLGVTITRPTLVLASVMDQVLGAGSALNTDESRFLDLQGNRNGRSDIGDARAWLLSSGLSAANIAKLLSGERISLPATPEIQAKP
;
A
#
# COMPACT_ATOMS: atom_id res chain seq x y z
N LEU A 1 37.45 19.72 88.14
CA LEU A 1 36.72 18.88 87.19
C LEU A 1 37.16 19.32 85.80
N GLY A 2 38.12 18.60 85.21
CA GLY A 2 38.49 18.79 83.80
C GLY A 2 37.31 18.40 82.94
N LEU A 3 37.06 19.16 81.88
CA LEU A 3 35.92 18.90 80.99
C LEU A 3 36.29 17.74 80.05
N PRO A 4 35.35 16.86 79.67
CA PRO A 4 35.65 15.64 78.93
C PRO A 4 36.31 15.92 77.58
N HIS A 5 37.17 14.99 77.17
CA HIS A 5 37.97 15.07 75.95
C HIS A 5 37.19 14.50 74.75
N SER A 6 37.29 15.14 73.57
CA SER A 6 36.92 14.47 72.33
C SER A 6 37.89 13.31 72.11
N SER A 7 37.37 12.09 72.01
CA SER A 7 38.11 10.81 72.07
C SER A 7 39.57 10.81 71.59
N GLY A 8 40.52 10.85 72.53
CA GLY A 8 41.95 10.58 72.32
C GLY A 8 42.70 10.46 73.65
N PRO A 9 43.74 9.60 73.77
CA PRO A 9 44.57 9.59 74.97
C PRO A 9 45.26 10.94 75.14
N TYR A 10 45.43 11.40 76.39
CA TYR A 10 46.09 12.68 76.75
C TYR A 10 47.48 12.87 76.12
N SER A 11 48.10 11.79 75.64
CA SER A 11 49.44 11.72 75.08
C SER A 11 49.47 11.62 73.54
N ALA A 12 48.33 11.68 72.85
CA ALA A 12 48.30 11.68 71.39
C ALA A 12 48.95 12.98 70.85
N THR A 13 49.88 12.84 69.90
CA THR A 13 50.42 13.99 69.15
C THR A 13 49.34 14.57 68.26
N TYR A 14 49.05 15.87 68.40
CA TYR A 14 48.26 16.67 67.47
C TYR A 14 48.81 16.49 66.05
N ASP A 15 48.25 15.57 65.26
CA ASP A 15 48.78 15.20 63.94
C ASP A 15 47.87 15.66 62.80
N SER A 16 46.70 16.20 63.12
CA SER A 16 45.86 16.97 62.24
C SER A 16 45.81 18.43 62.72
N ARG A 17 45.88 19.36 61.77
CA ARG A 17 45.75 20.81 62.04
C ARG A 17 44.35 21.20 62.56
N TRP A 18 43.48 20.27 62.93
CA TRP A 18 42.08 20.51 63.30
C TRP A 18 41.60 19.70 64.52
N ASP A 19 42.52 19.04 65.23
CA ASP A 19 42.23 18.28 66.45
C ASP A 19 41.78 19.20 67.62
N VAL A 20 40.70 18.84 68.32
CA VAL A 20 39.97 19.66 69.30
C VAL A 20 40.35 19.32 70.76
N MET A 21 41.61 18.96 71.06
CA MET A 21 42.03 18.55 72.41
C MET A 21 42.41 19.72 73.34
N SER A 22 41.83 19.80 74.55
CA SER A 22 41.91 20.95 75.48
C SER A 22 43.36 21.36 75.88
N GLY A 23 43.74 22.62 75.64
CA GLY A 23 45.11 23.12 75.88
C GLY A 23 45.24 24.29 76.87
N GLY A 24 44.14 24.79 77.47
CA GLY A 24 44.17 25.91 78.40
C GLY A 24 42.84 26.22 79.08
N ARG A 25 42.78 27.27 79.91
CA ARG A 25 41.54 27.82 80.49
C ARG A 25 41.36 29.29 80.07
N TYR A 26 40.12 29.70 79.87
CA TYR A 26 39.70 31.05 79.50
C TYR A 26 38.56 31.51 80.42
N ASN A 27 38.58 32.76 80.87
CA ASN A 27 37.49 33.32 81.69
C ASN A 27 36.49 34.05 80.79
N ASP A 28 35.29 33.50 80.64
CA ASP A 28 34.22 34.15 79.90
C ASP A 28 33.29 34.91 80.86
N GLN A 29 33.20 36.23 80.66
CA GLN A 29 32.39 37.10 81.51
C GLN A 29 30.88 36.84 81.36
N SER A 30 30.44 36.25 80.25
CA SER A 30 29.04 35.95 79.96
C SER A 30 28.53 34.74 80.77
N PHE A 31 29.43 33.82 81.12
CA PHE A 31 29.11 32.61 81.90
C PHE A 31 29.61 32.71 83.35
N GLY A 32 30.35 33.76 83.71
CA GLY A 32 30.80 34.03 85.07
C GLY A 32 31.82 33.03 85.62
N THR A 33 32.43 32.17 84.80
CA THR A 33 33.38 31.14 85.25
C THR A 33 34.56 30.92 84.27
N SER A 34 35.57 30.17 84.73
CA SER A 34 36.70 29.72 83.91
C SER A 34 36.34 28.46 83.13
N ILE A 35 36.30 28.58 81.80
CA ILE A 35 35.98 27.51 80.86
C ILE A 35 37.27 26.97 80.22
N GLY A 36 37.40 25.64 80.06
CA GLY A 36 38.57 25.08 79.34
C GLY A 36 38.54 25.55 77.88
N THR A 37 39.64 25.86 77.22
CA THR A 37 39.64 26.52 75.89
C THR A 37 38.89 25.75 74.81
N HIS A 38 38.69 24.43 74.95
CA HIS A 38 38.07 23.57 73.93
C HIS A 38 36.80 22.86 74.43
N THR A 39 36.08 23.46 75.38
CA THR A 39 34.75 22.98 75.79
C THR A 39 33.76 23.10 74.64
N ILE A 40 33.15 21.98 74.28
CA ILE A 40 32.16 21.84 73.20
C ILE A 40 30.73 22.14 73.66
N ALA A 41 29.84 22.41 72.72
CA ALA A 41 28.44 22.72 72.98
C ALA A 41 27.73 21.70 73.87
N TYR A 42 28.03 20.40 73.73
CA TYR A 42 27.47 19.35 74.58
C TYR A 42 27.74 19.62 76.08
N HIS A 43 29.01 19.75 76.48
CA HIS A 43 29.38 20.02 77.87
C HIS A 43 28.85 21.37 78.38
N LYS A 44 28.83 22.39 77.51
CA LYS A 44 28.23 23.69 77.85
C LYS A 44 26.74 23.56 78.15
N ALA A 45 26.03 22.72 77.39
CA ALA A 45 24.63 22.43 77.65
C ALA A 45 24.42 21.65 78.96
N GLU A 46 25.25 20.65 79.27
CA GLU A 46 25.19 19.90 80.54
C GLU A 46 25.42 20.78 81.77
N LEU A 47 26.31 21.77 81.67
CA LEU A 47 26.57 22.75 82.72
C LEU A 47 25.48 23.82 82.86
N GLY A 48 24.42 23.75 82.04
CA GLY A 48 23.31 24.71 82.05
C GLY A 48 23.64 26.05 81.39
N TRP A 49 24.73 26.14 80.62
CA TRP A 49 25.16 27.40 80.01
C TRP A 49 24.44 27.71 78.68
N ILE A 50 23.94 26.68 78.00
CA ILE A 50 23.10 26.86 76.81
C ILE A 50 21.64 26.66 77.23
N ALA A 51 20.87 27.75 77.21
CA ALA A 51 19.45 27.69 77.51
C ALA A 51 18.70 26.80 76.48
N PRO A 52 17.65 26.05 76.89
CA PRO A 52 16.96 25.11 76.01
C PRO A 52 16.40 25.73 74.72
N ASP A 53 15.95 26.98 74.75
CA ASP A 53 15.43 27.73 73.60
C ASP A 53 16.52 28.16 72.60
N ARG A 54 17.79 28.10 73.01
CA ARG A 54 18.96 28.35 72.16
C ARG A 54 19.53 27.06 71.55
N LYS A 55 18.88 25.91 71.79
CA LYS A 55 19.17 24.66 71.10
C LYS A 55 18.21 24.47 69.93
N PHE A 56 18.75 24.20 68.75
CA PHE A 56 17.95 23.80 67.60
C PHE A 56 17.74 22.28 67.60
N LEU A 57 16.48 21.85 67.61
CA LEU A 57 16.09 20.44 67.62
C LEU A 57 15.32 20.10 66.33
N PRO A 58 16.00 19.73 65.23
CA PRO A 58 15.34 19.49 63.96
C PRO A 58 14.47 18.23 64.00
N VAL A 59 13.18 18.40 63.72
CA VAL A 59 12.22 17.28 63.57
C VAL A 59 12.41 16.57 62.24
N MET A 60 11.96 15.32 62.12
CA MET A 60 12.03 14.57 60.87
C MET A 60 10.64 14.33 60.28
N PRO A 61 10.42 14.51 58.95
CA PRO A 61 11.35 15.07 57.97
C PRO A 61 11.34 16.61 58.00
N SER A 62 12.50 17.25 57.93
CA SER A 62 12.59 18.72 57.82
C SER A 62 13.82 19.17 57.05
N THR A 63 13.76 20.37 56.48
CA THR A 63 14.94 21.11 56.03
C THR A 63 14.82 22.51 56.59
N GLN A 64 15.78 22.90 57.42
CA GLN A 64 15.73 24.18 58.11
C GLN A 64 17.07 24.88 57.97
N ARG A 65 17.00 26.13 57.51
CA ARG A 65 18.13 27.04 57.44
C ARG A 65 18.24 27.77 58.77
N VAL A 66 19.36 27.61 59.46
CA VAL A 66 19.57 28.14 60.81
C VAL A 66 20.85 28.96 60.90
N LEU A 67 20.82 30.00 61.72
CA LEU A 67 22.02 30.71 62.16
C LEU A 67 22.57 29.99 63.40
N LEU A 68 23.70 29.32 63.24
CA LEU A 68 24.50 28.79 64.35
C LEU A 68 25.42 29.92 64.84
N GLU A 69 25.08 30.50 65.98
CA GLU A 69 25.85 31.56 66.62
C GLU A 69 27.01 30.99 67.42
N ARG A 70 28.00 31.85 67.67
CA ARG A 70 29.14 31.50 68.52
C ARG A 70 28.70 31.38 69.98
N SER A 71 29.07 30.28 70.61
CA SER A 71 28.74 30.00 72.01
C SER A 71 29.27 31.04 73.01
N ALA A 72 30.35 31.77 72.69
CA ALA A 72 30.94 32.81 73.57
C ALA A 72 30.36 34.22 73.38
N LEU A 73 29.52 34.47 72.37
CA LEU A 73 28.91 35.77 72.09
C LEU A 73 27.45 35.62 71.67
N PRO A 74 26.56 35.07 72.52
CA PRO A 74 25.13 35.05 72.23
C PRO A 74 24.59 36.49 72.30
N THR A 75 24.65 37.24 71.19
CA THR A 75 23.86 38.47 71.08
C THR A 75 22.37 38.10 71.08
N GLN A 76 21.49 39.03 71.46
CA GLN A 76 20.02 38.82 71.49
C GLN A 76 19.39 38.70 70.07
N SER A 77 20.14 38.21 69.08
CA SER A 77 19.80 38.20 67.66
C SER A 77 18.90 37.02 67.21
N GLY A 78 18.50 36.14 68.13
CA GLY A 78 17.53 35.07 67.85
C GLY A 78 18.08 33.84 67.12
N GLY A 79 19.40 33.64 67.06
CA GLY A 79 20.04 32.43 66.54
C GLY A 79 20.25 31.33 67.59
N PHE A 80 20.74 30.16 67.15
CA PHE A 80 20.98 28.98 67.99
C PHE A 80 22.45 28.82 68.33
N LEU A 81 22.79 28.42 69.56
CA LEU A 81 24.18 28.19 69.97
C LEU A 81 24.64 26.76 69.65
N THR A 82 23.69 25.85 69.45
CA THR A 82 23.95 24.47 69.05
C THR A 82 22.72 23.88 68.36
N ALA A 83 22.93 22.92 67.46
CA ALA A 83 21.88 22.00 67.05
C ALA A 83 22.15 20.63 67.66
N GLU A 84 21.11 20.00 68.20
CA GLU A 84 21.18 18.66 68.78
C GLU A 84 20.30 17.73 67.96
N ILE A 85 20.90 16.69 67.38
CA ILE A 85 20.26 15.84 66.40
C ILE A 85 20.33 14.38 66.84
N SER A 86 19.23 13.86 67.36
CA SER A 86 19.13 12.46 67.77
C SER A 86 19.37 11.50 66.60
N MET A 87 20.19 10.48 66.81
CA MET A 87 20.33 9.37 65.88
C MET A 87 19.09 8.49 65.94
N LEU A 88 18.61 8.02 64.80
CA LEU A 88 17.34 7.29 64.73
C LEU A 88 17.49 5.82 65.13
N ALA A 89 18.61 5.21 64.73
CA ALA A 89 18.87 3.80 65.00
C ALA A 89 19.42 3.55 66.42
N ASP A 90 19.86 4.62 67.09
CA ASP A 90 20.41 4.55 68.43
C ASP A 90 20.09 5.84 69.19
N THR A 91 19.04 5.81 70.00
CA THR A 91 18.59 6.98 70.78
C THR A 91 19.55 7.34 71.90
N ASN A 92 20.55 6.49 72.19
CA ASN A 92 21.62 6.82 73.11
C ASN A 92 22.75 7.60 72.42
N HIS A 93 22.63 7.87 71.12
CA HIS A 93 23.57 8.71 70.38
C HIS A 93 22.88 9.91 69.74
N PHE A 94 23.59 11.03 69.67
CA PHE A 94 23.12 12.21 68.94
C PHE A 94 24.29 13.05 68.43
N TYR A 95 24.04 13.84 67.40
CA TYR A 95 25.02 14.85 66.98
C TYR A 95 24.82 16.15 67.76
N THR A 96 25.91 16.81 68.12
CA THR A 96 25.89 18.24 68.46
C THR A 96 26.63 19.02 67.39
N ILE A 97 26.01 20.13 66.95
CA ILE A 97 26.52 20.97 65.87
C ILE A 97 26.69 22.39 66.41
N GLU A 98 27.88 22.96 66.33
CA GLU A 98 28.14 24.32 66.82
C GLU A 98 29.03 25.12 65.88
N SER A 99 28.90 26.45 65.92
CA SER A 99 29.77 27.34 65.16
C SER A 99 31.00 27.75 65.98
N ARG A 100 32.18 27.74 65.34
CA ARG A 100 33.46 28.22 65.89
C ARG A 100 34.14 29.24 64.98
N ARG A 101 34.95 30.13 65.55
CA ARG A 101 35.75 31.12 64.80
C ARG A 101 37.08 31.41 65.46
N PHE A 102 38.12 31.75 64.70
CA PHE A 102 39.45 32.11 65.20
C PHE A 102 39.52 33.47 65.92
N ALA A 103 38.78 33.65 67.01
CA ALA A 103 38.75 34.86 67.82
C ALA A 103 38.20 34.58 69.25
N GLY A 104 38.52 35.42 70.23
CA GLY A 104 37.99 35.26 71.60
C GLY A 104 38.38 33.91 72.23
N TYR A 105 37.41 33.23 72.84
CA TYR A 105 37.57 31.90 73.47
C TYR A 105 38.21 30.85 72.55
N ASP A 106 37.88 30.88 71.26
CA ASP A 106 38.35 29.96 70.21
C ASP A 106 39.66 30.43 69.55
N GLY A 107 40.27 31.54 70.01
CA GLY A 107 41.41 32.18 69.35
C GLY A 107 42.72 31.38 69.33
N ARG A 108 42.74 30.19 69.95
CA ARG A 108 43.86 29.24 69.88
C ARG A 108 43.55 28.01 69.01
N LEU A 109 42.32 27.90 68.52
CA LEU A 109 41.87 26.81 67.65
C LEU A 109 42.03 27.24 66.19
N PRO A 110 42.58 26.41 65.32
CA PRO A 110 42.68 26.75 63.91
C PRO A 110 41.28 26.82 63.24
N GLY A 111 41.02 27.87 62.43
CA GLY A 111 39.92 27.92 61.43
C GLY A 111 38.61 28.61 61.85
N GLU A 112 37.79 29.02 60.85
CA GLU A 112 36.37 29.37 61.01
C GLU A 112 35.51 28.26 60.39
N ALA A 113 34.72 27.56 61.19
CA ALA A 113 33.96 26.40 60.74
C ALA A 113 32.77 26.05 61.64
N VAL A 114 31.91 25.17 61.16
CA VAL A 114 30.90 24.45 61.94
C VAL A 114 31.47 23.10 62.36
N ILE A 115 31.42 22.80 63.66
CA ILE A 115 31.93 21.54 64.22
C ILE A 115 30.76 20.60 64.49
N LEU A 116 30.94 19.31 64.19
CA LEU A 116 30.02 18.26 64.60
C LEU A 116 30.72 17.27 65.52
N HIS A 117 30.03 16.88 66.59
CA HIS A 117 30.44 15.76 67.45
C HIS A 117 29.34 14.72 67.50
N ARG A 118 29.73 13.45 67.51
CA ARG A 118 28.86 12.34 67.90
C ARG A 118 28.92 12.19 69.41
N VAL A 119 27.79 12.38 70.09
CA VAL A 119 27.67 12.26 71.54
C VAL A 119 27.13 10.88 71.92
N ILE A 120 27.78 10.28 72.91
CA ILE A 120 27.51 9.01 73.55
C ILE A 120 27.43 9.24 75.08
N PRO A 121 26.26 9.57 75.64
CA PRO A 121 26.12 9.89 77.06
C PRO A 121 26.41 8.72 78.01
N SER A 122 26.47 7.49 77.50
CA SER A 122 26.82 6.30 78.29
C SER A 122 28.32 6.11 78.50
N LEU A 123 29.17 6.88 77.81
CA LEU A 123 30.59 6.94 78.13
C LEU A 123 30.81 7.83 79.36
N ASP A 124 32.00 7.77 79.96
CA ASP A 124 32.34 8.55 81.17
C ASP A 124 33.03 9.88 80.82
N ASP A 125 34.30 9.82 80.40
CA ASP A 125 35.14 10.98 80.08
C ASP A 125 35.27 11.24 78.56
N ARG A 126 34.55 10.48 77.74
CA ARG A 126 34.63 10.47 76.26
C ARG A 126 33.25 10.60 75.62
N ASN A 127 32.37 11.36 76.24
CA ASN A 127 30.95 11.43 75.90
C ASN A 127 30.70 12.10 74.58
N ALA A 128 31.65 12.87 74.06
CA ALA A 128 31.60 13.38 72.70
C ALA A 128 32.82 12.89 71.93
N GLN A 129 32.58 12.41 70.72
CA GLN A 129 33.58 11.87 69.83
C GLN A 129 33.56 12.66 68.52
N ILE A 130 34.71 12.72 67.85
CA ILE A 130 34.77 13.26 66.49
C ILE A 130 33.94 12.36 65.58
N VAL A 131 33.34 12.94 64.53
CA VAL A 131 32.61 12.16 63.54
C VAL A 131 33.59 11.37 62.69
N ASP A 132 33.60 10.06 62.89
CA ASP A 132 34.32 9.07 62.09
C ASP A 132 33.47 8.74 60.85
N ASP A 133 33.83 9.33 59.70
CA ASP A 133 33.06 9.27 58.44
C ASP A 133 33.27 7.95 57.68
N ASP A 134 34.40 7.26 57.87
CA ASP A 134 34.70 5.98 57.20
C ASP A 134 34.59 4.75 58.13
N ASN A 135 34.23 5.00 59.40
CA ASN A 135 34.00 4.02 60.45
C ASN A 135 35.19 3.08 60.66
N ASN A 136 36.41 3.59 60.48
CA ASN A 136 37.65 2.83 60.64
C ASN A 136 38.17 2.87 62.09
N LEU A 137 37.49 3.58 62.99
CA LEU A 137 37.79 3.72 64.42
C LEU A 137 39.15 4.37 64.70
N ASN A 138 39.72 5.09 63.74
CA ASN A 138 40.89 5.91 63.93
C ASN A 138 40.46 7.30 64.46
N PRO A 139 41.23 7.93 65.37
CA PRO A 139 40.86 9.24 65.93
C PRO A 139 41.19 10.45 65.03
N ASN A 140 41.71 10.22 63.82
CA ASN A 140 42.32 11.20 62.91
C ASN A 140 41.43 11.57 61.71
N ASP A 141 40.12 11.32 61.79
CA ASP A 141 39.25 11.55 60.66
C ASP A 141 39.08 13.04 60.35
N ALA A 142 39.18 13.36 59.05
CA ALA A 142 39.18 14.72 58.52
C ALA A 142 37.83 15.47 58.70
N GLY A 143 36.83 14.85 59.34
CA GLY A 143 35.45 15.31 59.42
C GLY A 143 35.04 15.94 60.76
N ALA A 144 35.91 16.64 61.48
CA ALA A 144 35.45 17.34 62.69
C ALA A 144 34.75 18.67 62.37
N MET A 145 35.14 19.35 61.28
CA MET A 145 34.70 20.71 60.98
C MET A 145 34.38 20.92 59.48
N TRP A 146 33.34 21.71 59.18
CA TRP A 146 32.91 22.08 57.84
C TRP A 146 32.90 23.60 57.69
N THR A 147 33.54 24.08 56.63
CA THR A 147 33.63 25.49 56.25
C THR A 147 32.56 25.87 55.23
N ALA A 148 32.39 27.16 54.95
CA ALA A 148 31.40 27.63 54.00
C ALA A 148 31.58 26.99 52.60
N GLY A 149 30.51 26.38 52.10
CA GLY A 149 30.48 25.61 50.85
C GLY A 149 30.60 24.10 51.04
N GLU A 150 30.94 23.62 52.24
CA GLU A 150 31.08 22.19 52.54
C GLU A 150 29.81 21.60 53.14
N THR A 151 29.62 20.30 52.93
CA THR A 151 28.44 19.55 53.37
C THR A 151 28.85 18.25 54.05
N PHE A 152 28.38 18.05 55.27
CA PHE A 152 28.37 16.75 55.93
C PHE A 152 27.16 15.93 55.50
N THR A 153 27.33 14.63 55.27
CA THR A 153 26.22 13.71 55.02
C THR A 153 26.38 12.42 55.80
N ASP A 154 25.50 12.19 56.77
CA ASP A 154 25.32 10.88 57.39
C ASP A 154 24.19 10.13 56.66
N SER A 155 24.62 9.25 55.76
CA SER A 155 23.74 8.40 54.95
C SER A 155 23.07 7.25 55.74
N LEU A 156 23.40 7.07 57.01
CA LEU A 156 22.73 6.11 57.90
C LEU A 156 21.56 6.77 58.64
N ASN A 157 21.77 7.99 59.14
CA ASN A 157 20.81 8.70 60.01
C ASN A 157 19.93 9.73 59.29
N GLY A 158 20.10 9.90 57.98
CA GLY A 158 19.29 10.84 57.19
C GLY A 158 19.58 12.27 57.57
N LEU A 159 20.86 12.59 57.76
CA LEU A 159 21.31 13.92 58.14
C LEU A 159 22.22 14.48 57.05
N THR A 160 21.89 15.67 56.59
CA THR A 160 22.78 16.49 55.78
C THR A 160 22.93 17.84 56.45
N VAL A 161 24.16 18.32 56.60
CA VAL A 161 24.47 19.63 57.18
C VAL A 161 25.35 20.38 56.20
N SER A 162 24.76 21.37 55.53
CA SER A 162 25.47 22.20 54.56
C SER A 162 25.78 23.55 55.18
N VAL A 163 27.07 23.90 55.27
CA VAL A 163 27.50 25.20 55.79
C VAL A 163 27.45 26.18 54.62
N GLU A 164 26.47 27.09 54.62
CA GLU A 164 26.25 27.98 53.47
C GLU A 164 27.26 29.13 53.47
N SER A 165 27.47 29.76 54.62
CA SER A 165 28.30 30.96 54.74
C SER A 165 28.68 31.25 56.18
N ALA A 166 29.77 31.98 56.38
CA ALA A 166 30.12 32.58 57.66
C ALA A 166 29.46 33.96 57.79
N THR A 167 29.10 34.36 59.01
CA THR A 167 28.52 35.67 59.35
C THR A 167 29.33 36.31 60.47
N GLY A 168 29.15 37.60 60.74
CA GLY A 168 29.85 38.29 61.85
C GLY A 168 29.74 37.57 63.20
N THR A 169 28.61 36.90 63.46
CA THR A 169 28.27 36.28 64.75
C THR A 169 28.29 34.75 64.74
N GLY A 170 28.55 34.09 63.60
CA GLY A 170 28.53 32.63 63.49
C GLY A 170 28.54 32.10 62.05
N HIS A 171 27.75 31.06 61.79
CA HIS A 171 27.60 30.44 60.46
C HIS A 171 26.13 30.20 60.13
N ILE A 172 25.76 30.36 58.86
CA ILE A 172 24.47 29.89 58.35
C ILE A 172 24.65 28.46 57.88
N ALA A 173 23.87 27.54 58.43
CA ALA A 173 23.84 26.15 58.02
C ALA A 173 22.43 25.74 57.64
N THR A 174 22.29 24.95 56.58
CA THR A 174 21.06 24.24 56.27
C THR A 174 21.18 22.81 56.78
N ILE A 175 20.28 22.47 57.71
CA ILE A 175 20.19 21.15 58.33
C ILE A 175 18.97 20.44 57.76
N THR A 176 19.21 19.31 57.11
CA THR A 176 18.19 18.45 56.52
C THR A 176 18.10 17.14 57.29
N ARG A 177 16.89 16.78 57.70
CA ARG A 177 16.53 15.53 58.36
C ARG A 177 15.57 14.73 57.49
N GLY A 178 16.00 13.58 57.00
CA GLY A 178 15.20 12.66 56.17
C GLY A 178 15.89 12.31 54.86
N TRP A 179 15.20 11.51 54.04
CA TRP A 179 15.73 11.03 52.77
C TRP A 179 15.09 11.70 51.58
N ARG A 180 15.92 12.35 50.76
CA ARG A 180 15.49 12.90 49.47
C ARG A 180 15.06 11.78 48.51
N LEU A 181 13.82 11.83 48.04
CA LEU A 181 13.35 11.09 46.88
C LEU A 181 13.09 12.08 45.74
N THR A 182 13.77 11.90 44.62
CA THR A 182 13.52 12.65 43.39
C THR A 182 12.87 11.73 42.37
N VAL A 183 11.65 12.05 41.96
CA VAL A 183 10.96 11.35 40.87
C VAL A 183 11.05 12.18 39.60
N LYS A 184 11.34 11.55 38.47
CA LYS A 184 11.49 12.17 37.15
C LYS A 184 10.50 11.53 36.19
N VAL A 185 9.81 12.36 35.42
CA VAL A 185 8.92 11.92 34.34
C VAL A 185 9.65 12.12 33.02
N ALA A 186 9.85 11.05 32.26
CA ALA A 186 10.35 11.10 30.89
C ALA A 186 9.18 10.80 29.94
N GLY A 187 8.85 11.74 29.05
CA GLY A 187 7.65 11.67 28.21
C GLY A 187 6.41 12.30 28.88
N ASN A 188 5.21 11.97 28.39
CA ASN A 188 3.97 12.56 28.89
C ASN A 188 3.22 11.59 29.81
N GLY A 189 3.19 11.91 31.09
CA GLY A 189 2.50 11.12 32.10
C GLY A 189 2.62 11.76 33.47
N ARG A 190 2.19 11.05 34.49
CA ARG A 190 2.19 11.50 35.88
C ARG A 190 2.67 10.39 36.79
N ILE A 191 3.44 10.75 37.81
CA ILE A 191 3.78 9.84 38.91
C ILE A 191 3.01 10.30 40.14
N THR A 192 2.28 9.39 40.77
CA THR A 192 1.67 9.59 42.08
C THR A 192 2.27 8.60 43.09
N ALA A 193 2.24 8.93 44.37
CA ALA A 193 2.66 8.00 45.42
C ALA A 193 1.62 7.88 46.54
N SER A 194 1.67 6.76 47.26
CA SER A 194 0.77 6.45 48.38
C SER A 194 0.82 7.46 49.54
N SER A 195 1.87 8.27 49.67
CA SER A 195 2.16 9.14 50.82
C SER A 195 2.26 10.63 50.50
N ALA A 196 1.46 11.13 49.54
CA ALA A 196 1.32 12.55 49.16
C ALA A 196 2.35 13.13 48.17
N ILE A 197 2.95 12.28 47.32
CA ILE A 197 3.66 12.77 46.13
C ILE A 197 2.67 12.84 44.97
N ASP A 198 2.48 14.03 44.43
CA ASP A 198 1.69 14.26 43.23
C ASP A 198 2.46 15.18 42.28
N CYS A 199 3.15 14.57 41.33
CA CYS A 199 4.13 15.27 40.52
C CYS A 199 3.79 15.16 39.04
N PRO A 200 3.34 16.26 38.40
CA PRO A 200 3.11 16.31 36.96
C PRO A 200 4.41 16.38 36.14
N GLY A 201 5.57 16.34 36.80
CA GLY A 201 6.91 16.41 36.19
C GLY A 201 7.99 15.93 37.17
N ALA A 202 9.21 16.47 37.06
CA ALA A 202 10.25 16.19 38.03
C ALA A 202 9.92 16.86 39.37
N CYS A 203 9.91 16.09 40.46
CA CYS A 203 9.73 16.64 41.79
C CYS A 203 10.64 15.95 42.79
N THR A 204 10.91 16.67 43.87
CA THR A 204 11.75 16.19 44.96
C THR A 204 10.97 16.36 46.25
N THR A 205 10.90 15.31 47.05
CA THR A 205 10.33 15.35 48.39
C THR A 205 11.31 14.79 49.41
N LEU A 206 11.09 15.12 50.67
CA LEU A 206 11.84 14.60 51.80
C LEU A 206 10.94 13.64 52.58
N LEU A 207 11.39 12.41 52.72
CA LEU A 207 10.66 11.34 53.40
C LEU A 207 11.29 11.05 54.76
N GLY A 208 10.49 10.46 55.66
CA GLY A 208 10.80 10.26 57.07
C GLY A 208 11.84 9.17 57.36
N ALA A 209 11.56 8.34 58.37
CA ALA A 209 12.51 7.39 58.93
C ALA A 209 13.10 6.40 57.90
N ARG A 210 14.33 5.96 58.15
CA ARG A 210 15.01 4.93 57.37
C ARG A 210 14.16 3.66 57.30
N GLY A 211 14.08 3.06 56.12
CA GLY A 211 13.28 1.86 55.87
C GLY A 211 11.80 2.15 55.57
N SER A 212 11.36 3.41 55.63
CA SER A 212 10.05 3.78 55.12
C SER A 212 9.96 3.44 53.63
N THR A 213 8.80 2.93 53.20
CA THR A 213 8.56 2.56 51.81
C THR A 213 7.56 3.52 51.17
N VAL A 214 7.76 3.79 49.89
CA VAL A 214 6.86 4.59 49.07
C VAL A 214 6.54 3.81 47.81
N THR A 215 5.24 3.54 47.60
CA THR A 215 4.77 2.91 46.36
C THR A 215 4.48 3.99 45.34
N LEU A 216 5.17 3.94 44.21
CA LEU A 216 4.98 4.84 43.08
C LEU A 216 4.04 4.20 42.05
N THR A 217 3.10 5.01 41.56
CA THR A 217 2.16 4.64 40.51
C THR A 217 2.38 5.55 39.31
N ALA A 218 2.61 4.95 38.15
CA ALA A 218 2.71 5.66 36.88
C ALA A 218 1.34 5.72 36.20
N SER A 219 0.91 6.92 35.83
CA SER A 219 -0.34 7.17 35.10
C SER A 219 -0.02 7.82 33.75
N PRO A 220 -0.11 7.08 32.62
CA PRO A 220 0.09 7.65 31.29
C PRO A 220 -0.96 8.73 30.96
N ALA A 221 -0.56 9.75 30.21
CA ALA A 221 -1.52 10.69 29.63
C ALA A 221 -2.34 10.03 28.51
N ALA A 222 -3.40 10.70 28.03
CA ALA A 222 -4.23 10.17 26.95
C ALA A 222 -3.39 9.90 25.68
N GLY A 223 -3.42 8.66 25.19
CA GLY A 223 -2.66 8.22 24.00
C GLY A 223 -1.20 7.81 24.27
N GLU A 224 -0.78 7.79 25.54
CA GLU A 224 0.54 7.36 25.98
C GLU A 224 0.46 5.99 26.67
N THR A 225 1.59 5.29 26.74
CA THR A 225 1.77 4.03 27.46
C THR A 225 2.92 4.14 28.44
N PHE A 226 2.83 3.42 29.55
CA PHE A 226 3.91 3.37 30.52
C PHE A 226 5.03 2.43 30.03
N GLY A 227 6.19 3.01 29.73
CA GLY A 227 7.36 2.29 29.21
C GLY A 227 8.22 1.63 30.29
N GLY A 228 8.03 1.99 31.57
CA GLY A 228 8.69 1.34 32.71
C GLY A 228 9.43 2.29 33.64
N TRP A 229 9.87 1.74 34.78
CA TRP A 229 10.65 2.41 35.81
C TRP A 229 12.16 2.23 35.60
N SER A 230 12.94 3.18 36.10
CA SER A 230 14.39 3.05 36.25
C SER A 230 14.89 3.84 37.47
N GLY A 231 15.93 3.35 38.14
CA GLY A 231 16.51 4.02 39.32
C GLY A 231 15.77 3.72 40.63
N GLY A 232 16.43 4.02 41.74
CA GLY A 232 15.89 3.86 43.10
C GLY A 232 15.31 2.46 43.39
N GLU A 233 15.99 1.42 42.89
CA GLU A 233 15.60 0.00 42.99
C GLU A 233 14.36 -0.40 42.17
N CYS A 234 13.74 0.52 41.42
CA CYS A 234 12.65 0.22 40.51
C CYS A 234 13.15 -0.05 39.09
N SER A 235 12.61 -1.10 38.47
CA SER A 235 12.90 -1.47 37.08
C SER A 235 11.68 -2.13 36.41
N GLY A 236 11.60 -2.00 35.08
CA GLY A 236 10.53 -2.63 34.28
C GLY A 236 9.16 -2.00 34.49
N THR A 237 8.08 -2.69 34.10
CA THR A 237 6.70 -2.18 34.12
C THR A 237 5.90 -2.62 35.35
N GLY A 238 6.52 -3.35 36.27
CA GLY A 238 5.88 -3.85 37.49
C GLY A 238 5.61 -2.77 38.54
N SER A 239 5.13 -3.20 39.70
CA SER A 239 4.97 -2.32 40.87
C SER A 239 6.33 -1.74 41.28
N CYS A 240 6.40 -0.42 41.51
CA CYS A 240 7.59 0.26 42.00
C CYS A 240 7.38 0.62 43.47
N VAL A 241 8.09 -0.11 44.35
CA VAL A 241 8.15 0.18 45.79
C VAL A 241 9.57 0.62 46.11
N VAL A 242 9.72 1.88 46.49
CA VAL A 242 11.02 2.46 46.84
C VAL A 242 11.21 2.37 48.34
N THR A 243 12.31 1.80 48.79
CA THR A 243 12.70 1.80 50.20
C THR A 243 13.67 2.95 50.47
N MET A 244 13.35 3.82 51.43
CA MET A 244 14.17 4.98 51.77
C MET A 244 15.25 4.61 52.79
N ASN A 245 16.41 4.23 52.30
CA ASN A 245 17.62 3.92 53.07
C ASN A 245 18.81 4.84 52.71
N GLY A 246 18.53 5.92 51.99
CA GLY A 246 19.47 6.86 51.39
C GLY A 246 18.72 7.82 50.47
N HIS A 247 19.43 8.77 49.84
CA HIS A 247 18.86 9.52 48.74
C HIS A 247 18.53 8.58 47.56
N ARG A 248 17.41 8.84 46.88
CA ARG A 248 16.89 8.00 45.80
C ARG A 248 16.42 8.86 44.63
N ASP A 249 16.74 8.42 43.43
CA ASP A 249 16.26 9.00 42.17
C ASP A 249 15.54 7.91 41.38
N VAL A 250 14.27 8.13 41.01
CA VAL A 250 13.46 7.19 40.23
C VAL A 250 12.89 7.90 39.01
N THR A 251 12.90 7.26 37.85
CA THR A 251 12.35 7.78 36.61
C THR A 251 11.25 6.87 36.08
N ALA A 252 10.09 7.45 35.76
CA ALA A 252 9.05 6.79 34.97
C ALA A 252 9.17 7.23 33.51
N ALA A 253 9.30 6.26 32.59
CA ALA A 253 9.25 6.53 31.17
C ALA A 253 7.83 6.32 30.63
N PHE A 254 7.33 7.29 29.89
CA PHE A 254 6.10 7.25 29.13
C PHE A 254 6.42 7.44 27.66
N GLY A 255 5.68 6.75 26.80
CA GLY A 255 5.81 6.93 25.37
C GLY A 255 4.54 6.55 24.65
N ARG A 256 4.34 7.18 23.50
CA ARG A 256 3.20 6.86 22.64
C ARG A 256 3.43 5.48 22.06
N GLN A 257 2.45 4.60 22.16
CA GLN A 257 2.51 3.34 21.43
C GLN A 257 2.61 3.63 19.93
N VAL A 258 3.48 2.92 19.21
CA VAL A 258 3.49 3.01 17.75
C VAL A 258 2.21 2.36 17.24
N VAL A 259 1.44 3.09 16.44
CA VAL A 259 0.19 2.62 15.83
C VAL A 259 0.24 2.88 14.32
N ILE A 260 0.09 1.83 13.53
CA ILE A 260 -0.03 1.93 12.07
C ILE A 260 -1.46 2.40 11.73
N ALA A 261 -1.58 3.63 11.22
CA ALA A 261 -2.84 4.28 10.88
C ALA A 261 -3.41 3.84 9.52
N SER A 262 -2.55 3.39 8.60
CA SER A 262 -2.98 2.88 7.28
C SER A 262 -3.93 1.69 7.44
N ASP A 263 -5.06 1.68 6.74
CA ASP A 263 -6.00 0.55 6.72
C ASP A 263 -5.40 -0.72 6.04
N GLY A 264 -6.08 -1.87 6.13
CA GLY A 264 -5.55 -3.13 5.60
C GLY A 264 -5.58 -3.28 4.07
N THR A 265 -6.28 -2.40 3.35
CA THR A 265 -6.49 -2.47 1.90
C THR A 265 -5.68 -1.40 1.19
N ARG A 266 -4.72 -1.79 0.35
CA ARG A 266 -3.93 -0.82 -0.42
C ARG A 266 -4.56 -0.59 -1.78
N ARG A 267 -4.29 0.57 -2.39
CA ARG A 267 -4.61 0.76 -3.82
C ARG A 267 -3.88 -0.32 -4.61
N TYR A 268 -4.55 -0.95 -5.56
CA TYR A 268 -3.92 -1.98 -6.39
C TYR A 268 -2.86 -1.36 -7.32
N GLY A 269 -1.90 -2.19 -7.74
CA GLY A 269 -0.97 -1.87 -8.82
C GLY A 269 -1.46 -2.37 -10.18
N ILE A 270 -0.90 -1.83 -11.27
CA ILE A 270 -1.08 -2.35 -12.62
C ILE A 270 0.26 -2.86 -13.12
N SER A 271 0.28 -4.09 -13.64
CA SER A 271 1.50 -4.72 -14.14
C SER A 271 2.18 -3.85 -15.19
N GLY A 272 3.47 -3.55 -14.99
CA GLY A 272 4.27 -2.71 -15.88
C GLY A 272 4.09 -1.19 -15.73
N TYR A 273 3.25 -0.70 -14.81
CA TYR A 273 3.05 0.72 -14.55
C TYR A 273 3.58 1.15 -13.17
N PRO A 274 4.09 2.39 -13.03
CA PRO A 274 4.60 2.88 -11.76
C PRO A 274 3.50 2.94 -10.70
N TYR A 275 3.86 2.55 -9.48
CA TYR A 275 3.00 2.56 -8.30
C TYR A 275 3.67 3.33 -7.17
N THR A 276 2.87 4.09 -6.42
CA THR A 276 3.29 4.68 -5.14
C THR A 276 2.11 4.71 -4.17
N ASP A 277 2.38 4.32 -2.92
CA ASP A 277 1.51 4.50 -1.76
C ASP A 277 2.39 4.75 -0.53
N THR A 278 1.83 5.25 0.56
CA THR A 278 2.59 5.53 1.79
C THR A 278 1.91 4.92 3.00
N LEU A 279 2.65 4.06 3.71
CA LEU A 279 2.23 3.62 5.03
C LEU A 279 2.48 4.74 6.04
N THR A 280 1.50 4.96 6.90
CA THR A 280 1.54 5.97 7.95
C THR A 280 1.38 5.30 9.30
N ALA A 281 2.22 5.70 10.24
CA ALA A 281 2.13 5.33 11.64
C ALA A 281 2.29 6.59 12.49
N SER A 282 1.83 6.51 13.74
CA SER A 282 1.96 7.58 14.73
C SER A 282 2.41 6.99 16.06
N GLY A 283 2.86 7.87 16.96
CA GLY A 283 3.42 7.47 18.25
C GLY A 283 4.91 7.15 18.19
N GLY A 284 5.43 6.53 19.24
CA GLY A 284 6.85 6.40 19.49
C GLY A 284 7.50 7.68 20.05
N ASN A 285 8.73 7.52 20.54
CA ASN A 285 9.52 8.61 21.16
C ASN A 285 10.71 9.02 20.27
N GLY A 286 10.60 8.83 18.95
CA GLY A 286 11.68 9.05 17.99
C GLY A 286 11.23 8.82 16.54
N PRO A 287 12.15 8.94 15.57
CA PRO A 287 11.83 8.72 14.16
C PRO A 287 11.29 7.30 13.94
N LEU A 288 10.34 7.17 13.02
CA LEU A 288 9.77 5.89 12.62
C LEU A 288 10.68 5.21 11.60
N SER A 289 10.79 3.89 11.73
CA SER A 289 11.43 3.00 10.77
C SER A 289 10.47 1.88 10.37
N TRP A 290 10.58 1.42 9.14
CA TRP A 290 9.67 0.49 8.50
C TRP A 290 10.40 -0.74 7.97
N SER A 291 9.78 -1.90 8.09
CA SER A 291 10.26 -3.15 7.49
C SER A 291 9.10 -4.08 7.14
N VAL A 292 9.35 -5.04 6.26
CA VAL A 292 8.44 -6.18 6.02
C VAL A 292 8.90 -7.34 6.90
N SER A 293 8.06 -7.77 7.82
CA SER A 293 8.40 -8.84 8.78
C SER A 293 7.83 -10.21 8.42
N ALA A 294 6.80 -10.27 7.56
CA ALA A 294 6.24 -11.51 7.03
C ALA A 294 5.60 -11.28 5.66
N GLY A 295 5.46 -12.36 4.87
CA GLY A 295 4.97 -12.28 3.50
C GLY A 295 5.95 -11.58 2.55
N SER A 296 5.46 -11.11 1.41
CA SER A 296 6.30 -10.44 0.41
C SER A 296 5.51 -9.41 -0.38
N LEU A 297 6.14 -8.27 -0.67
CA LEU A 297 5.66 -7.36 -1.70
C LEU A 297 5.78 -8.03 -3.09
N PRO A 298 4.97 -7.62 -4.08
CA PRO A 298 5.11 -8.08 -5.46
C PRO A 298 6.51 -7.77 -6.01
N ASN A 299 6.98 -8.58 -6.96
CA ASN A 299 8.23 -8.30 -7.66
C ASN A 299 8.19 -6.90 -8.28
N GLY A 300 9.25 -6.11 -8.06
CA GLY A 300 9.37 -4.74 -8.56
C GLY A 300 8.78 -3.67 -7.64
N ILE A 301 8.21 -4.05 -6.48
CA ILE A 301 7.74 -3.13 -5.44
C ILE A 301 8.64 -3.21 -4.20
N THR A 302 8.96 -2.07 -3.60
CA THR A 302 9.80 -1.96 -2.40
C THR A 302 9.15 -1.07 -1.35
N LEU A 303 9.48 -1.30 -0.08
CA LEU A 303 9.12 -0.43 1.05
C LEU A 303 10.34 0.36 1.50
N ASN A 304 10.26 1.68 1.47
CA ASN A 304 11.31 2.54 1.96
C ASN A 304 11.32 2.55 3.50
N ALA A 305 12.43 2.11 4.10
CA ALA A 305 12.54 1.91 5.53
C ALA A 305 12.44 3.20 6.37
N ALA A 306 12.73 4.38 5.81
CA ALA A 306 12.69 5.64 6.55
C ALA A 306 11.36 6.37 6.42
N THR A 307 10.68 6.23 5.28
CA THR A 307 9.50 7.03 4.93
C THR A 307 8.20 6.25 4.94
N GLY A 308 8.25 4.91 4.90
CA GLY A 308 7.06 4.07 4.77
C GLY A 308 6.47 4.07 3.35
N VAL A 309 7.13 4.71 2.38
CA VAL A 309 6.69 4.75 0.98
C VAL A 309 6.85 3.36 0.35
N ILE A 310 5.76 2.83 -0.17
CA ILE A 310 5.72 1.63 -1.01
C ILE A 310 5.75 2.10 -2.46
N SER A 311 6.81 1.78 -3.21
CA SER A 311 6.95 2.26 -4.59
C SER A 311 7.68 1.28 -5.50
N GLY A 312 7.43 1.42 -6.80
CA GLY A 312 8.11 0.67 -7.84
C GLY A 312 7.22 0.40 -9.05
N THR A 313 7.51 -0.65 -9.81
CA THR A 313 6.71 -1.10 -10.96
C THR A 313 6.45 -2.60 -10.80
N PRO A 314 5.21 -3.03 -10.49
CA PRO A 314 4.92 -4.43 -10.25
C PRO A 314 5.01 -5.23 -11.55
N GLY A 315 5.66 -6.39 -11.51
CA GLY A 315 5.91 -7.20 -12.71
C GLY A 315 4.90 -8.33 -12.97
N THR A 316 4.24 -8.84 -11.94
CA THR A 316 3.36 -10.02 -12.07
C THR A 316 2.01 -9.76 -11.42
N GLU A 317 0.96 -10.17 -12.12
CA GLU A 317 -0.43 -10.09 -11.68
C GLU A 317 -0.70 -11.06 -10.52
N GLY A 318 -1.59 -10.68 -9.61
CA GLY A 318 -1.96 -11.54 -8.49
C GLY A 318 -2.28 -10.77 -7.21
N THR A 319 -2.66 -11.50 -6.17
CA THR A 319 -2.89 -10.95 -4.84
C THR A 319 -1.76 -11.36 -3.92
N PHE A 320 -1.18 -10.38 -3.25
CA PHE A 320 -0.03 -10.50 -2.37
C PHE A 320 -0.44 -10.05 -0.97
N SER A 321 0.16 -10.68 0.04
CA SER A 321 0.02 -10.27 1.43
C SER A 321 1.39 -10.05 2.05
N PHE A 322 1.50 -8.99 2.84
CA PHE A 322 2.71 -8.67 3.60
C PHE A 322 2.35 -8.05 4.94
N THR A 323 3.20 -8.25 5.93
CA THR A 323 3.09 -7.63 7.25
C THR A 323 4.17 -6.56 7.37
N ALA A 324 3.75 -5.31 7.54
CA ALA A 324 4.68 -4.22 7.82
C ALA A 324 4.86 -4.05 9.33
N THR A 325 6.10 -3.77 9.74
CA THR A 325 6.45 -3.40 11.10
C THR A 325 6.87 -1.93 11.11
N ALA A 326 6.24 -1.14 11.99
CA ALA A 326 6.65 0.23 12.28
C ALA A 326 7.31 0.26 13.65
N THR A 327 8.53 0.80 13.73
CA THR A 327 9.35 0.84 14.94
C THR A 327 9.83 2.25 15.24
N SER A 328 9.74 2.67 16.50
CA SER A 328 10.30 3.93 17.00
C SER A 328 10.97 3.68 18.35
N SER A 329 12.26 4.02 18.46
CA SER A 329 13.06 3.88 19.68
C SER A 329 12.94 2.51 20.37
N GLY A 330 12.94 1.43 19.59
CA GLY A 330 12.86 0.03 20.06
C GLY A 330 11.44 -0.49 20.32
N VAL A 331 10.40 0.36 20.25
CA VAL A 331 8.99 -0.05 20.36
C VAL A 331 8.43 -0.28 18.96
N SER A 332 7.84 -1.44 18.71
CA SER A 332 7.31 -1.82 17.40
C SER A 332 5.85 -2.24 17.44
N THR A 333 5.14 -2.00 16.33
CA THR A 333 3.83 -2.59 16.05
C THR A 333 3.83 -3.21 14.66
N THR A 334 2.91 -4.14 14.41
CA THR A 334 2.79 -4.82 13.11
C THR A 334 1.36 -4.74 12.59
N LYS A 335 1.22 -4.71 11.26
CA LYS A 335 -0.08 -4.80 10.59
C LYS A 335 0.03 -5.53 9.26
N ALA A 336 -0.92 -6.42 8.98
CA ALA A 336 -1.01 -7.13 7.72
C ALA A 336 -1.74 -6.28 6.66
N PHE A 337 -1.27 -6.36 5.42
CA PHE A 337 -1.80 -5.63 4.27
C PHE A 337 -2.03 -6.58 3.10
N GLY A 338 -3.13 -6.34 2.38
CA GLY A 338 -3.40 -6.94 1.07
C GLY A 338 -3.00 -5.99 -0.05
N PHE A 339 -2.36 -6.53 -1.09
CA PHE A 339 -1.96 -5.80 -2.29
C PHE A 339 -2.28 -6.62 -3.54
N SER A 340 -3.13 -6.10 -4.42
CA SER A 340 -3.44 -6.75 -5.70
C SER A 340 -2.73 -6.04 -6.85
N VAL A 341 -2.25 -6.82 -7.83
CA VAL A 341 -1.73 -6.35 -9.11
C VAL A 341 -2.65 -6.88 -10.21
N TYR A 342 -3.21 -5.97 -11.00
CA TYR A 342 -4.05 -6.33 -12.16
C TYR A 342 -3.31 -6.13 -13.48
N ALA A 343 -3.72 -6.85 -14.52
CA ALA A 343 -3.30 -6.57 -15.89
C ALA A 343 -3.81 -5.19 -16.34
N PRO A 344 -3.15 -4.53 -17.30
CA PRO A 344 -3.71 -3.37 -17.99
C PRO A 344 -5.07 -3.69 -18.62
N LEU A 345 -6.02 -2.76 -18.55
CA LEU A 345 -7.33 -2.93 -19.20
C LEU A 345 -7.18 -2.82 -20.72
N VAL A 346 -7.64 -3.82 -21.46
CA VAL A 346 -7.59 -3.85 -22.94
C VAL A 346 -8.89 -4.41 -23.50
N ILE A 347 -9.45 -3.77 -24.53
CA ILE A 347 -10.56 -4.34 -25.31
C ILE A 347 -9.97 -5.33 -26.30
N VAL A 348 -10.30 -6.62 -26.18
CA VAL A 348 -9.74 -7.71 -27.01
C VAL A 348 -10.58 -8.06 -28.23
N SER A 349 -11.84 -7.61 -28.29
CA SER A 349 -12.67 -7.75 -29.50
C SER A 349 -11.98 -7.19 -30.73
N THR A 350 -11.87 -7.99 -31.78
CA THR A 350 -11.18 -7.59 -33.02
C THR A 350 -11.89 -6.39 -33.66
N PRO A 351 -11.15 -5.44 -34.26
CA PRO A 351 -11.74 -4.26 -34.88
C PRO A 351 -12.26 -4.57 -36.30
N THR A 352 -12.33 -5.86 -36.64
CA THR A 352 -12.76 -6.35 -37.95
C THR A 352 -14.24 -6.08 -38.18
N ARG A 353 -14.61 -6.04 -39.45
CA ARG A 353 -15.97 -5.80 -39.91
C ARG A 353 -16.95 -6.78 -39.28
N ARG A 354 -17.87 -6.28 -38.45
CA ARG A 354 -19.05 -7.02 -37.97
C ARG A 354 -20.18 -6.81 -38.97
N SER A 355 -20.81 -7.89 -39.42
CA SER A 355 -21.86 -7.80 -40.44
C SER A 355 -23.20 -8.32 -39.96
N ALA A 356 -24.28 -7.66 -40.37
CA ALA A 356 -25.66 -8.07 -40.15
C ALA A 356 -26.48 -7.93 -41.45
N ILE A 357 -27.68 -8.52 -41.46
CA ILE A 357 -28.61 -8.47 -42.59
C ILE A 357 -29.88 -7.74 -42.17
N VAL A 358 -30.37 -6.82 -43.01
CA VAL A 358 -31.62 -6.08 -42.76
C VAL A 358 -32.75 -7.08 -42.53
N GLY A 359 -33.48 -6.90 -41.43
CA GLY A 359 -34.62 -7.75 -41.04
C GLY A 359 -34.25 -9.03 -40.28
N GLU A 360 -32.97 -9.39 -40.18
CA GLU A 360 -32.51 -10.57 -39.46
C GLU A 360 -32.03 -10.23 -38.04
N ALA A 361 -32.29 -11.11 -37.07
CA ALA A 361 -31.82 -10.91 -35.70
C ALA A 361 -30.29 -10.96 -35.63
N TYR A 362 -29.70 -10.01 -34.91
CA TYR A 362 -28.26 -9.89 -34.70
C TYR A 362 -27.95 -9.85 -33.20
N SER A 363 -26.86 -10.50 -32.79
CA SER A 363 -26.30 -10.42 -31.44
C SER A 363 -24.80 -10.66 -31.47
N ASP A 364 -24.04 -9.80 -30.79
CA ASP A 364 -22.59 -9.91 -30.66
C ASP A 364 -22.13 -9.21 -29.38
N ARG A 365 -21.09 -9.75 -28.73
CA ARG A 365 -20.60 -9.26 -27.44
C ARG A 365 -19.19 -8.71 -27.56
N LEU A 366 -18.98 -7.54 -26.97
CA LEU A 366 -17.65 -6.95 -26.80
C LEU A 366 -16.98 -7.51 -25.55
N VAL A 367 -15.68 -7.71 -25.63
CA VAL A 367 -14.89 -8.35 -24.58
C VAL A 367 -13.67 -7.48 -24.29
N ALA A 368 -13.42 -7.27 -23.01
CA ALA A 368 -12.22 -6.66 -22.48
C ALA A 368 -11.59 -7.58 -21.43
N THR A 369 -10.29 -7.47 -21.27
CA THR A 369 -9.48 -8.22 -20.30
C THR A 369 -8.65 -7.26 -19.46
N GLY A 370 -8.24 -7.70 -18.28
CA GLY A 370 -7.48 -6.89 -17.33
C GLY A 370 -8.33 -5.94 -16.49
N GLY A 371 -7.67 -5.25 -15.56
CA GLY A 371 -8.31 -4.42 -14.54
C GLY A 371 -9.15 -5.18 -13.51
N PRO A 372 -9.53 -4.53 -12.40
CA PRO A 372 -10.49 -5.08 -11.43
C PRO A 372 -11.93 -5.19 -11.99
N VAL A 373 -12.70 -6.14 -11.49
CA VAL A 373 -14.14 -6.25 -11.80
C VAL A 373 -14.98 -5.34 -10.89
N PRO A 374 -16.14 -4.81 -11.35
CA PRO A 374 -16.74 -5.00 -12.67
C PRO A 374 -16.17 -4.05 -13.75
N THR A 375 -16.24 -4.48 -15.01
CA THR A 375 -15.96 -3.63 -16.18
C THR A 375 -17.26 -2.99 -16.67
N ILE A 376 -17.28 -1.66 -16.78
CA ILE A 376 -18.42 -0.87 -17.25
C ILE A 376 -18.14 -0.40 -18.67
N TRP A 377 -19.13 -0.49 -19.56
CA TRP A 377 -18.99 -0.08 -20.95
C TRP A 377 -19.79 1.18 -21.25
N ALA A 378 -19.33 1.97 -22.20
CA ALA A 378 -20.05 3.11 -22.73
C ALA A 378 -19.81 3.27 -24.23
N LEU A 379 -20.85 3.62 -24.97
CA LEU A 379 -20.70 4.21 -26.30
C LEU A 379 -20.13 5.63 -26.12
N THR A 380 -19.00 5.90 -26.76
CA THR A 380 -18.30 7.20 -26.68
C THR A 380 -18.45 8.06 -27.91
N SER A 381 -18.62 7.46 -29.09
CA SER A 381 -18.89 8.19 -30.33
C SER A 381 -19.46 7.28 -31.41
N GLY A 382 -20.07 7.88 -32.43
CA GLY A 382 -20.74 7.18 -33.53
C GLY A 382 -22.18 6.80 -33.20
N SER A 383 -22.77 6.02 -34.10
CA SER A 383 -24.16 5.56 -33.98
C SER A 383 -24.27 4.11 -34.41
N PHE A 384 -25.21 3.40 -33.80
CA PHE A 384 -25.60 2.07 -34.27
C PHE A 384 -26.58 2.17 -35.44
N PRO A 385 -26.70 1.14 -36.28
CA PRO A 385 -27.78 1.05 -37.26
C PRO A 385 -29.15 1.13 -36.57
N ALA A 386 -30.14 1.70 -37.27
CA ALA A 386 -31.52 1.68 -36.78
C ALA A 386 -31.98 0.25 -36.51
N GLY A 387 -32.58 0.01 -35.34
CA GLY A 387 -33.02 -1.32 -34.88
C GLY A 387 -31.98 -2.15 -34.14
N VAL A 388 -30.74 -1.65 -33.98
CA VAL A 388 -29.70 -2.27 -33.17
C VAL A 388 -29.39 -1.39 -31.95
N THR A 389 -29.28 -1.99 -30.77
CA THR A 389 -28.96 -1.32 -29.51
C THR A 389 -27.73 -1.93 -28.86
N PHE A 390 -27.04 -1.14 -28.03
CA PHE A 390 -25.92 -1.60 -27.22
C PHE A 390 -26.29 -1.57 -25.74
N ASP A 391 -26.19 -2.72 -25.09
CA ASP A 391 -26.36 -2.84 -23.65
C ASP A 391 -24.99 -2.69 -22.94
N PRO A 392 -24.76 -1.58 -22.22
CA PRO A 392 -23.50 -1.32 -21.52
C PRO A 392 -23.25 -2.25 -20.32
N ALA A 393 -24.28 -2.91 -19.78
CA ALA A 393 -24.13 -3.82 -18.64
C ALA A 393 -23.58 -5.19 -19.08
N THR A 394 -24.01 -5.66 -20.25
CA THR A 394 -23.57 -6.95 -20.80
C THR A 394 -22.49 -6.82 -21.88
N ALA A 395 -22.25 -5.59 -22.36
CA ALA A 395 -21.42 -5.27 -23.51
C ALA A 395 -21.92 -5.90 -24.82
N THR A 396 -23.24 -6.09 -24.95
CA THR A 396 -23.86 -6.78 -26.08
C THR A 396 -24.48 -5.78 -27.04
N LEU A 397 -24.17 -5.94 -28.33
CA LEU A 397 -24.84 -5.30 -29.44
C LEU A 397 -25.91 -6.26 -29.98
N SER A 398 -27.19 -5.89 -29.92
CA SER A 398 -28.28 -6.78 -30.33
C SER A 398 -29.46 -6.03 -30.95
N GLY A 399 -30.28 -6.75 -31.72
CA GLY A 399 -31.50 -6.21 -32.31
C GLY A 399 -31.75 -6.71 -33.74
N VAL A 400 -32.59 -6.01 -34.48
CA VAL A 400 -32.94 -6.31 -35.87
C VAL A 400 -32.69 -5.05 -36.70
N PRO A 401 -31.59 -4.97 -37.48
CA PRO A 401 -31.27 -3.77 -38.23
C PRO A 401 -32.30 -3.54 -39.34
N SER A 402 -32.70 -2.28 -39.54
CA SER A 402 -33.71 -1.90 -40.53
C SER A 402 -33.16 -1.13 -41.73
N VAL A 403 -31.91 -0.67 -41.67
CA VAL A 403 -31.28 0.17 -42.70
C VAL A 403 -29.90 -0.39 -43.06
N GLU A 404 -29.65 -0.57 -44.36
CA GLU A 404 -28.33 -0.97 -44.87
C GLU A 404 -27.32 0.18 -44.76
N GLY A 405 -26.04 -0.14 -44.59
CA GLY A 405 -24.99 0.87 -44.51
C GLY A 405 -23.79 0.40 -43.72
N THR A 406 -22.76 1.25 -43.67
CA THR A 406 -21.60 1.02 -42.80
C THR A 406 -21.57 2.09 -41.71
N PHE A 407 -21.55 1.64 -40.47
CA PHE A 407 -21.63 2.44 -39.27
C PHE A 407 -20.33 2.29 -38.48
N ALA A 408 -19.72 3.39 -38.08
CA ALA A 408 -18.56 3.39 -37.21
C ALA A 408 -18.98 3.82 -35.80
N PHE A 409 -18.50 3.11 -34.80
CA PHE A 409 -18.76 3.45 -33.39
C PHE A 409 -17.51 3.20 -32.55
N SER A 410 -17.34 3.99 -31.49
CA SER A 410 -16.27 3.79 -30.51
C SER A 410 -16.87 3.50 -29.15
N VAL A 411 -16.41 2.43 -28.52
CA VAL A 411 -16.75 2.10 -27.14
C VAL A 411 -15.57 2.34 -26.22
N THR A 412 -15.88 2.61 -24.96
CA THR A 412 -14.91 2.64 -23.88
C THR A 412 -15.29 1.63 -22.81
N ALA A 413 -14.35 0.77 -22.46
CA ALA A 413 -14.41 -0.08 -21.27
C ALA A 413 -13.71 0.66 -20.12
N ARG A 414 -14.33 0.67 -18.95
CA ARG A 414 -13.76 1.21 -17.71
C ARG A 414 -13.76 0.15 -16.62
N SER A 415 -12.68 0.10 -15.85
CA SER A 415 -12.49 -0.83 -14.75
C SER A 415 -11.82 -0.06 -13.62
N ASP A 416 -12.62 0.36 -12.65
CA ASP A 416 -12.26 1.36 -11.65
C ASP A 416 -11.61 2.62 -12.27
N THR A 417 -10.31 2.85 -12.04
CA THR A 417 -9.59 4.02 -12.59
C THR A 417 -8.98 3.78 -13.98
N LEU A 418 -9.08 2.57 -14.51
CA LEU A 418 -8.55 2.20 -15.82
C LEU A 418 -9.58 2.46 -16.92
N SER A 419 -9.09 2.80 -18.10
CA SER A 419 -9.92 2.97 -19.30
C SER A 419 -9.22 2.45 -20.55
N ALA A 420 -10.00 1.84 -21.43
CA ALA A 420 -9.56 1.42 -22.76
C ALA A 420 -10.65 1.78 -23.77
N SER A 421 -10.26 2.40 -24.89
CA SER A 421 -11.19 2.80 -25.95
C SER A 421 -10.83 2.12 -27.25
N ARG A 422 -11.84 1.72 -28.03
CA ARG A 422 -11.64 1.07 -29.32
C ARG A 422 -12.76 1.42 -30.28
N GLN A 423 -12.38 1.71 -31.52
CA GLN A 423 -13.30 1.95 -32.63
C GLN A 423 -13.58 0.65 -33.39
N PHE A 424 -14.83 0.49 -33.81
CA PHE A 424 -15.33 -0.64 -34.59
C PHE A 424 -16.07 -0.16 -35.83
N SER A 425 -16.10 -1.02 -36.85
CA SER A 425 -16.91 -0.83 -38.07
C SER A 425 -17.95 -1.94 -38.16
N PHE A 426 -19.19 -1.56 -38.45
CA PHE A 426 -20.35 -2.41 -38.52
C PHE A 426 -21.06 -2.22 -39.86
N SER A 427 -21.21 -3.28 -40.65
CA SER A 427 -21.91 -3.21 -41.93
C SER A 427 -23.24 -3.96 -41.87
N VAL A 428 -24.31 -3.30 -42.27
CA VAL A 428 -25.60 -3.93 -42.54
C VAL A 428 -25.77 -4.05 -44.05
N TYR A 429 -26.09 -5.25 -44.53
CA TYR A 429 -26.45 -5.47 -45.93
C TYR A 429 -27.92 -5.82 -46.07
N ARG A 430 -28.50 -5.59 -47.25
CA ARG A 430 -29.79 -6.20 -47.60
C ARG A 430 -29.68 -7.72 -47.71
N PRO A 431 -30.78 -8.47 -47.52
CA PRO A 431 -30.83 -9.89 -47.82
C PRO A 431 -30.32 -10.16 -49.24
N LEU A 432 -29.46 -11.18 -49.36
CA LEU A 432 -28.97 -11.61 -50.67
C LEU A 432 -30.15 -12.20 -51.46
N SER A 433 -30.26 -11.81 -52.73
CA SER A 433 -31.28 -12.31 -53.65
C SER A 433 -30.72 -12.40 -55.08
N ILE A 434 -31.33 -13.23 -55.92
CA ILE A 434 -31.01 -13.32 -57.34
C ILE A 434 -31.99 -12.41 -58.09
N ALA A 435 -31.47 -11.27 -58.55
CA ALA A 435 -32.22 -10.22 -59.26
C ALA A 435 -32.57 -10.62 -60.71
N SER A 436 -31.87 -11.60 -61.27
CA SER A 436 -32.13 -12.17 -62.58
C SER A 436 -33.56 -12.69 -62.72
N ASP A 437 -34.27 -12.35 -63.79
CA ASP A 437 -35.58 -12.93 -64.11
C ASP A 437 -35.51 -14.46 -64.28
N SER A 438 -36.59 -15.14 -63.89
CA SER A 438 -36.68 -16.61 -63.97
C SER A 438 -36.67 -17.11 -65.41
N ALA A 439 -37.16 -16.33 -66.37
CA ALA A 439 -36.97 -16.61 -67.79
C ALA A 439 -35.69 -15.93 -68.26
N ARG A 440 -34.75 -16.72 -68.76
CA ARG A 440 -33.50 -16.24 -69.36
C ARG A 440 -33.71 -15.97 -70.85
N ARG A 441 -32.79 -15.21 -71.43
CA ARG A 441 -32.80 -14.97 -72.88
C ARG A 441 -32.81 -16.31 -73.61
N ASN A 442 -33.64 -16.44 -74.64
CA ASN A 442 -33.64 -17.66 -75.45
C ASN A 442 -32.31 -17.79 -76.20
N GLY A 443 -31.83 -19.01 -76.34
CA GLY A 443 -30.68 -19.33 -77.16
C GLY A 443 -31.08 -19.99 -78.48
N VAL A 444 -30.15 -20.04 -79.40
CA VAL A 444 -30.24 -20.81 -80.64
C VAL A 444 -29.14 -21.87 -80.58
N MET A 445 -29.49 -23.12 -80.85
CA MET A 445 -28.54 -24.23 -80.85
C MET A 445 -27.44 -23.96 -81.88
N GLY A 446 -26.18 -24.15 -81.48
CA GLY A 446 -25.02 -23.83 -82.30
C GLY A 446 -24.62 -22.34 -82.32
N ALA A 447 -25.46 -21.41 -81.86
CA ALA A 447 -25.12 -19.98 -81.79
C ALA A 447 -24.43 -19.60 -80.47
N ALA A 448 -23.62 -18.53 -80.48
CA ALA A 448 -23.00 -18.02 -79.26
C ALA A 448 -24.08 -17.55 -78.27
N TYR A 449 -24.03 -18.05 -77.04
CA TYR A 449 -24.88 -17.61 -75.94
C TYR A 449 -24.02 -16.94 -74.88
N THR A 450 -24.48 -15.78 -74.40
CA THR A 450 -23.93 -15.14 -73.22
C THR A 450 -25.07 -14.53 -72.43
N ASP A 451 -25.05 -14.68 -71.11
CA ASP A 451 -26.05 -14.13 -70.22
C ASP A 451 -25.44 -13.93 -68.83
N THR A 452 -25.62 -12.75 -68.24
CA THR A 452 -25.02 -12.43 -66.95
C THR A 452 -26.10 -12.52 -65.87
N LEU A 453 -25.85 -13.36 -64.87
CA LEU A 453 -26.70 -13.44 -63.71
C LEU A 453 -26.39 -12.28 -62.76
N LEU A 454 -27.43 -11.57 -62.37
CA LEU A 454 -27.40 -10.48 -61.41
C LEU A 454 -27.90 -10.96 -60.06
N SER A 455 -27.17 -10.59 -59.01
CA SER A 455 -27.60 -10.65 -57.61
C SER A 455 -27.91 -9.24 -57.09
N ALA A 456 -28.67 -9.16 -56.01
CA ALA A 456 -28.92 -7.93 -55.27
C ALA A 456 -28.82 -8.19 -53.77
N GLY A 457 -28.32 -7.20 -53.03
CA GLY A 457 -28.06 -7.34 -51.59
C GLY A 457 -26.83 -8.20 -51.28
N GLY A 458 -26.59 -8.44 -50.00
CA GLY A 458 -25.42 -9.15 -49.49
C GLY A 458 -24.09 -8.36 -49.57
N PRO A 459 -23.00 -8.95 -49.08
CA PRO A 459 -21.63 -8.47 -49.29
C PRO A 459 -21.21 -8.45 -50.77
N ASN A 460 -20.20 -7.64 -51.11
CA ASN A 460 -19.73 -7.45 -52.49
C ASN A 460 -19.07 -8.69 -53.14
N ALA A 461 -18.61 -9.67 -52.36
CA ALA A 461 -18.00 -10.89 -52.88
C ALA A 461 -19.05 -11.99 -53.01
N ILE A 462 -19.58 -12.18 -54.23
CA ILE A 462 -20.57 -13.20 -54.55
C ILE A 462 -19.91 -14.32 -55.36
N THR A 463 -20.22 -15.56 -55.00
CA THR A 463 -19.89 -16.77 -55.78
C THR A 463 -21.16 -17.42 -56.28
N TRP A 464 -21.13 -17.94 -57.51
CA TRP A 464 -22.28 -18.53 -58.20
C TRP A 464 -22.07 -20.03 -58.43
N THR A 465 -23.11 -20.83 -58.20
CA THR A 465 -23.10 -22.26 -58.47
C THR A 465 -24.44 -22.73 -59.01
N ILE A 466 -24.45 -23.83 -59.78
CA ILE A 466 -25.68 -24.55 -60.11
C ILE A 466 -25.93 -25.54 -58.98
N SER A 467 -27.02 -25.36 -58.22
CA SER A 467 -27.35 -26.18 -57.06
C SER A 467 -28.32 -27.31 -57.40
N PHE A 468 -29.08 -27.20 -58.49
CA PHE A 468 -30.00 -28.24 -58.95
C PHE A 468 -30.24 -28.14 -60.47
N GLY A 469 -30.46 -29.27 -61.12
CA GLY A 469 -30.59 -29.35 -62.58
C GLY A 469 -29.25 -29.15 -63.29
N ALA A 470 -29.31 -28.92 -64.61
CA ALA A 470 -28.13 -28.67 -65.43
C ALA A 470 -28.41 -27.55 -66.43
N LEU A 471 -27.35 -26.82 -66.79
CA LEU A 471 -27.38 -25.95 -67.97
C LEU A 471 -27.51 -26.81 -69.24
N PRO A 472 -28.09 -26.27 -70.33
CA PRO A 472 -28.02 -26.92 -71.64
C PRO A 472 -26.59 -27.33 -71.98
N GLN A 473 -26.41 -28.51 -72.58
CA GLN A 473 -25.10 -28.99 -73.02
C GLN A 473 -24.38 -27.91 -73.83
N GLY A 474 -23.10 -27.67 -73.52
CA GLY A 474 -22.28 -26.66 -74.19
C GLY A 474 -22.34 -25.25 -73.57
N LEU A 475 -23.19 -25.03 -72.55
CA LEU A 475 -23.15 -23.83 -71.71
C LEU A 475 -22.45 -24.10 -70.37
N THR A 476 -21.75 -23.08 -69.87
CA THR A 476 -21.04 -23.11 -68.58
C THR A 476 -21.35 -21.85 -67.78
N LEU A 477 -21.33 -21.95 -66.45
CA LEU A 477 -21.45 -20.82 -65.52
C LEU A 477 -20.07 -20.50 -64.96
N ASP A 478 -19.63 -19.24 -65.11
CA ASP A 478 -18.48 -18.72 -64.39
C ASP A 478 -18.87 -18.43 -62.93
N PRO A 479 -18.24 -19.12 -61.95
CA PRO A 479 -18.61 -18.99 -60.54
C PRO A 479 -18.23 -17.64 -59.93
N ALA A 480 -17.33 -16.86 -60.52
CA ALA A 480 -16.91 -15.56 -59.99
C ALA A 480 -17.73 -14.41 -60.58
N THR A 481 -18.06 -14.50 -61.86
CA THR A 481 -18.74 -13.41 -62.58
C THR A 481 -20.24 -13.62 -62.75
N GLY A 482 -20.74 -14.84 -62.56
CA GLY A 482 -22.14 -15.20 -62.81
C GLY A 482 -22.49 -15.24 -64.30
N ILE A 483 -21.51 -15.21 -65.19
CA ILE A 483 -21.73 -15.28 -66.64
C ILE A 483 -22.01 -16.72 -67.05
N VAL A 484 -23.16 -16.94 -67.68
CA VAL A 484 -23.51 -18.17 -68.39
C VAL A 484 -23.15 -17.98 -69.86
N ALA A 485 -22.17 -18.74 -70.36
CA ALA A 485 -21.71 -18.61 -71.73
C ALA A 485 -21.35 -19.95 -72.38
N GLY A 486 -21.36 -19.97 -73.71
CA GLY A 486 -20.97 -21.11 -74.53
C GLY A 486 -21.78 -21.23 -75.81
N PHE A 487 -21.82 -22.44 -76.37
CA PHE A 487 -22.56 -22.78 -77.58
C PHE A 487 -23.52 -23.93 -77.27
N PRO A 488 -24.85 -23.67 -77.13
CA PRO A 488 -25.81 -24.71 -76.80
C PRO A 488 -25.81 -25.84 -77.84
N ALA A 489 -25.70 -27.09 -77.38
CA ALA A 489 -25.59 -28.29 -78.19
C ALA A 489 -26.88 -29.14 -78.23
N GLU A 490 -27.96 -28.63 -77.64
CA GLU A 490 -29.27 -29.28 -77.58
C GLU A 490 -30.39 -28.24 -77.59
N SER A 491 -31.51 -28.57 -78.27
CA SER A 491 -32.72 -27.75 -78.27
C SER A 491 -33.72 -28.25 -77.23
N GLY A 492 -34.48 -27.34 -76.64
CA GLY A 492 -35.47 -27.69 -75.63
C GLY A 492 -35.69 -26.57 -74.62
N ARG A 493 -36.53 -26.84 -73.62
CA ARG A 493 -36.71 -25.96 -72.46
C ARG A 493 -35.96 -26.56 -71.27
N PHE A 494 -34.98 -25.83 -70.77
CA PHE A 494 -34.13 -26.25 -69.67
C PHE A 494 -34.45 -25.43 -68.43
N THR A 495 -34.51 -26.08 -67.28
CA THR A 495 -34.70 -25.42 -65.97
C THR A 495 -33.60 -25.85 -65.02
N PHE A 496 -32.95 -24.89 -64.38
CA PHE A 496 -31.86 -25.10 -63.43
C PHE A 496 -31.98 -24.13 -62.26
N THR A 497 -31.54 -24.54 -61.09
CA THR A 497 -31.47 -23.66 -59.91
C THR A 497 -30.05 -23.17 -59.76
N VAL A 498 -29.90 -21.85 -59.77
CA VAL A 498 -28.63 -21.19 -59.44
C VAL A 498 -28.65 -20.76 -57.98
N SER A 499 -27.49 -20.82 -57.34
CA SER A 499 -27.23 -20.31 -56.01
C SER A 499 -26.18 -19.19 -56.06
N SER A 500 -26.46 -18.07 -55.43
CA SER A 500 -25.50 -17.00 -55.16
C SER A 500 -25.13 -17.03 -53.68
N ARG A 501 -23.83 -17.03 -53.36
CA ARG A 501 -23.31 -17.11 -51.99
C ARG A 501 -22.36 -15.97 -51.67
N ALA A 502 -22.52 -15.40 -50.49
CA ALA A 502 -21.64 -14.42 -49.87
C ALA A 502 -21.37 -14.84 -48.42
N ASP A 503 -20.16 -15.32 -48.13
CA ASP A 503 -19.84 -15.97 -46.85
C ASP A 503 -20.87 -17.08 -46.50
N ALA A 504 -21.54 -16.97 -45.36
CA ALA A 504 -22.59 -17.91 -44.91
C ALA A 504 -23.97 -17.64 -45.52
N ILE A 505 -24.15 -16.52 -46.23
CA ILE A 505 -25.45 -16.08 -46.76
C ILE A 505 -25.64 -16.67 -48.16
N VAL A 506 -26.80 -17.28 -48.40
CA VAL A 506 -27.12 -17.96 -49.67
C VAL A 506 -28.49 -17.53 -50.15
N ALA A 507 -28.59 -17.24 -51.45
CA ALA A 507 -29.86 -17.13 -52.16
C ALA A 507 -29.90 -18.15 -53.29
N SER A 508 -31.09 -18.69 -53.60
CA SER A 508 -31.27 -19.62 -54.71
C SER A 508 -32.52 -19.27 -55.50
N LYS A 509 -32.46 -19.47 -56.83
CA LYS A 509 -33.58 -19.20 -57.74
C LYS A 509 -33.56 -20.17 -58.91
N THR A 510 -34.73 -20.72 -59.23
CA THR A 510 -34.91 -21.53 -60.43
C THR A 510 -35.04 -20.63 -61.65
N LEU A 511 -34.19 -20.85 -62.63
CA LEU A 511 -34.12 -20.16 -63.90
C LEU A 511 -34.44 -21.14 -65.03
N GLY A 512 -34.94 -20.60 -66.14
CA GLY A 512 -35.27 -21.38 -67.32
C GLY A 512 -34.77 -20.70 -68.59
N VAL A 513 -34.18 -21.49 -69.49
CA VAL A 513 -33.71 -21.04 -70.81
C VAL A 513 -34.34 -21.95 -71.87
N THR A 514 -34.84 -21.35 -72.95
CA THR A 514 -35.30 -22.10 -74.12
C THR A 514 -34.26 -22.00 -75.22
N ILE A 515 -33.79 -23.15 -75.69
CA ILE A 515 -32.91 -23.26 -76.84
C ILE A 515 -33.74 -23.73 -78.03
N THR A 516 -33.78 -22.89 -79.06
CA THR A 516 -34.46 -23.21 -80.33
C THR A 516 -33.46 -23.73 -81.35
N ARG A 517 -33.93 -24.48 -82.36
CA ARG A 517 -33.11 -24.85 -83.51
C ARG A 517 -33.10 -23.67 -84.50
N PRO A 518 -31.95 -23.33 -85.13
CA PRO A 518 -31.97 -22.39 -86.24
C PRO A 518 -32.72 -23.00 -87.43
N THR A 519 -33.26 -22.14 -88.28
CA THR A 519 -33.84 -22.56 -89.56
C THR A 519 -32.72 -22.53 -90.59
N LEU A 520 -32.48 -23.64 -91.28
CA LEU A 520 -31.49 -23.71 -92.37
C LEU A 520 -32.20 -23.71 -93.72
N VAL A 521 -31.62 -23.00 -94.68
CA VAL A 521 -32.07 -23.03 -96.08
C VAL A 521 -31.40 -24.21 -96.77
N LEU A 522 -32.20 -25.06 -97.42
CA LEU A 522 -31.68 -26.27 -98.07
C LEU A 522 -30.55 -25.97 -99.06
N ALA A 523 -30.74 -24.96 -99.92
CA ALA A 523 -29.73 -24.58 -100.91
C ALA A 523 -28.39 -24.23 -100.24
N SER A 524 -28.40 -23.45 -99.16
CA SER A 524 -27.19 -23.07 -98.43
C SER A 524 -26.47 -24.27 -97.80
N VAL A 525 -27.22 -25.25 -97.29
CA VAL A 525 -26.63 -26.50 -96.77
C VAL A 525 -25.99 -27.31 -97.89
N MET A 526 -26.66 -27.43 -99.04
CA MET A 526 -26.13 -28.17 -100.19
C MET A 526 -24.88 -27.50 -100.78
N ASP A 527 -24.88 -26.17 -100.90
CA ASP A 527 -23.71 -25.40 -101.36
C ASP A 527 -22.50 -25.58 -100.44
N GLN A 528 -22.74 -25.58 -99.11
CA GLN A 528 -21.72 -25.77 -98.09
C GLN A 528 -21.06 -27.17 -98.16
N VAL A 529 -21.83 -28.23 -98.43
CA VAL A 529 -21.30 -29.62 -98.38
C VAL A 529 -20.89 -30.17 -99.75
N LEU A 530 -21.37 -29.61 -100.86
CA LEU A 530 -21.01 -30.00 -102.23
C LEU A 530 -19.99 -29.07 -102.90
N GLY A 531 -19.55 -28.00 -102.22
CA GLY A 531 -18.36 -27.22 -102.60
C GLY A 531 -18.61 -26.05 -103.56
N ALA A 532 -19.84 -25.51 -103.62
CA ALA A 532 -20.15 -24.35 -104.47
C ALA A 532 -19.79 -22.98 -103.82
N GLY A 533 -19.37 -22.98 -102.55
CA GLY A 533 -19.01 -21.80 -101.76
C GLY A 533 -19.54 -21.91 -100.32
N SER A 534 -19.02 -21.12 -99.38
CA SER A 534 -19.49 -21.12 -97.99
C SER A 534 -20.78 -20.30 -97.86
N ALA A 535 -21.93 -20.96 -97.80
CA ALA A 535 -23.25 -20.33 -97.73
C ALA A 535 -23.87 -20.31 -96.32
N LEU A 536 -23.36 -21.15 -95.39
CA LEU A 536 -23.76 -21.12 -93.98
C LEU A 536 -22.84 -20.17 -93.18
N ASN A 537 -23.40 -19.46 -92.21
CA ASN A 537 -22.59 -18.74 -91.24
C ASN A 537 -22.02 -19.71 -90.19
N THR A 538 -21.06 -19.22 -89.38
CA THR A 538 -20.36 -20.04 -88.37
C THR A 538 -21.29 -20.74 -87.38
N ASP A 539 -22.40 -20.11 -86.99
CA ASP A 539 -23.33 -20.66 -86.02
C ASP A 539 -24.24 -21.74 -86.65
N GLU A 540 -24.66 -21.52 -87.89
CA GLU A 540 -25.39 -22.49 -88.70
C GLU A 540 -24.53 -23.72 -89.03
N SER A 541 -23.25 -23.52 -89.38
CA SER A 541 -22.29 -24.60 -89.58
C SER A 541 -22.09 -25.43 -88.31
N ARG A 542 -21.98 -24.76 -87.14
CA ARG A 542 -21.88 -25.43 -85.84
C ARG A 542 -23.15 -26.22 -85.51
N PHE A 543 -24.33 -25.65 -85.78
CA PHE A 543 -25.59 -26.37 -85.61
C PHE A 543 -25.66 -27.62 -86.51
N LEU A 544 -25.24 -27.51 -87.77
CA LEU A 544 -25.25 -28.61 -88.71
C LEU A 544 -24.35 -29.75 -88.24
N ASP A 545 -23.11 -29.45 -87.86
CA ASP A 545 -22.16 -30.42 -87.26
C ASP A 545 -22.74 -31.09 -85.99
N LEU A 546 -23.46 -30.32 -85.16
CA LEU A 546 -24.13 -30.86 -83.97
C LEU A 546 -25.25 -31.88 -84.28
N GLN A 547 -25.86 -31.82 -85.47
CA GLN A 547 -26.85 -32.81 -85.92
C GLN A 547 -26.22 -34.12 -86.40
N GLY A 548 -24.96 -34.08 -86.84
CA GLY A 548 -24.27 -35.24 -87.39
C GLY A 548 -23.19 -35.78 -86.46
N ASN A 549 -21.95 -35.78 -86.93
CA ASN A 549 -20.87 -36.55 -86.29
C ASN A 549 -20.06 -35.74 -85.26
N ARG A 550 -20.33 -34.43 -85.12
CA ARG A 550 -19.69 -33.53 -84.13
C ARG A 550 -18.17 -33.48 -84.25
N ASN A 551 -17.64 -33.55 -85.48
CA ASN A 551 -16.20 -33.51 -85.74
C ASN A 551 -15.65 -32.07 -85.84
N GLY A 552 -16.52 -31.06 -85.74
CA GLY A 552 -16.18 -29.64 -85.82
C GLY A 552 -16.14 -29.10 -87.24
N ARG A 553 -16.61 -29.85 -88.23
CA ARG A 553 -16.72 -29.43 -89.64
C ARG A 553 -18.07 -29.84 -90.17
N SER A 554 -18.74 -28.95 -90.90
CA SER A 554 -19.95 -29.31 -91.63
C SER A 554 -19.60 -30.14 -92.87
N ASP A 555 -19.97 -31.42 -92.86
CA ASP A 555 -19.75 -32.35 -93.97
C ASP A 555 -21.05 -32.99 -94.48
N ILE A 556 -20.94 -33.83 -95.53
CA ILE A 556 -22.07 -34.54 -96.13
C ILE A 556 -22.82 -35.41 -95.11
N GLY A 557 -22.11 -35.97 -94.11
CA GLY A 557 -22.70 -36.76 -93.04
C GLY A 557 -23.63 -35.93 -92.17
N ASP A 558 -23.26 -34.69 -91.88
CA ASP A 558 -24.08 -33.76 -91.11
C ASP A 558 -25.31 -33.28 -91.88
N ALA A 559 -25.15 -32.93 -93.16
CA ALA A 559 -26.27 -32.60 -94.05
C ALA A 559 -27.24 -33.77 -94.17
N ARG A 560 -26.74 -35.00 -94.31
CA ARG A 560 -27.56 -36.21 -94.32
C ARG A 560 -28.34 -36.37 -93.01
N ALA A 561 -27.69 -36.18 -91.86
CA ALA A 561 -28.32 -36.30 -90.55
C ALA A 561 -29.41 -35.24 -90.33
N TRP A 562 -29.14 -33.99 -90.70
CA TRP A 562 -30.11 -32.90 -90.63
C TRP A 562 -31.32 -33.13 -91.55
N LEU A 563 -31.12 -33.54 -92.80
CA LEU A 563 -32.22 -33.85 -93.72
C LEU A 563 -33.09 -35.02 -93.23
N LEU A 564 -32.47 -36.05 -92.65
CA LEU A 564 -33.19 -37.16 -92.01
C LEU A 564 -34.05 -36.66 -90.83
N SER A 565 -33.47 -35.81 -89.96
CA SER A 565 -34.18 -35.23 -88.81
C SER A 565 -35.35 -34.31 -89.22
N SER A 566 -35.31 -33.79 -90.45
CA SER A 566 -36.36 -32.97 -91.04
C SER A 566 -37.47 -33.78 -91.70
N GLY A 567 -37.33 -35.11 -91.75
CA GLY A 567 -38.36 -36.03 -92.24
C GLY A 567 -38.29 -36.34 -93.75
N LEU A 568 -37.20 -36.00 -94.44
CA LEU A 568 -37.00 -36.45 -95.82
C LEU A 568 -36.70 -37.97 -95.86
N SER A 569 -37.20 -38.66 -96.89
CA SER A 569 -36.91 -40.08 -97.09
C SER A 569 -35.45 -40.29 -97.48
N ALA A 570 -34.86 -41.41 -97.07
CA ALA A 570 -33.48 -41.76 -97.43
C ALA A 570 -33.23 -41.74 -98.96
N ALA A 571 -34.24 -42.09 -99.76
CA ALA A 571 -34.17 -42.05 -101.23
C ALA A 571 -34.08 -40.61 -101.76
N ASN A 572 -34.85 -39.67 -101.20
CA ASN A 572 -34.79 -38.25 -101.60
C ASN A 572 -33.48 -37.60 -101.14
N ILE A 573 -32.97 -37.99 -99.97
CA ILE A 573 -31.69 -37.50 -99.45
C ILE A 573 -30.52 -37.97 -100.31
N ALA A 574 -30.51 -39.25 -100.73
CA ALA A 574 -29.47 -39.78 -101.62
C ALA A 574 -29.39 -39.02 -102.95
N LYS A 575 -30.55 -38.69 -103.55
CA LYS A 575 -30.63 -37.89 -104.78
C LYS A 575 -30.13 -36.45 -104.58
N LEU A 576 -30.54 -35.80 -103.49
CA LEU A 576 -30.06 -34.44 -103.16
C LEU A 576 -28.54 -34.40 -103.01
N LEU A 577 -27.96 -35.32 -102.23
CA LEU A 577 -26.52 -35.37 -101.94
C LEU A 577 -25.66 -35.79 -103.14
N SER A 578 -26.23 -36.37 -104.19
CA SER A 578 -25.55 -36.66 -105.46
C SER A 578 -25.65 -35.54 -106.50
N GLY A 579 -26.29 -34.41 -106.15
CA GLY A 579 -26.49 -33.26 -107.05
C GLY A 579 -27.69 -33.36 -107.99
N GLU A 580 -28.59 -34.33 -107.81
CA GLU A 580 -29.84 -34.43 -108.60
C GLU A 580 -30.91 -33.45 -108.09
N ARG A 581 -31.64 -32.81 -109.00
CA ARG A 581 -32.78 -31.94 -108.65
C ARG A 581 -34.00 -32.79 -108.27
N ILE A 582 -34.62 -32.47 -107.14
CA ILE A 582 -35.90 -33.06 -106.70
C ILE A 582 -36.95 -31.96 -106.48
N SER A 583 -38.24 -32.26 -106.73
CA SER A 583 -39.34 -31.35 -106.38
C SER A 583 -39.68 -31.48 -104.90
N LEU A 584 -39.54 -30.38 -104.16
CA LEU A 584 -39.94 -30.27 -102.76
C LEU A 584 -41.22 -29.42 -102.66
N PRO A 585 -42.11 -29.68 -101.68
CA PRO A 585 -43.27 -28.83 -101.41
C PRO A 585 -42.83 -27.40 -101.02
N ALA A 586 -43.63 -26.41 -101.38
CA ALA A 586 -43.27 -24.99 -101.43
C ALA A 586 -43.02 -24.33 -100.05
N THR A 587 -41.84 -24.57 -99.48
CA THR A 587 -41.09 -23.69 -98.56
C THR A 587 -39.64 -24.17 -98.56
N PRO A 588 -38.65 -23.39 -99.06
CA PRO A 588 -37.25 -23.82 -99.15
C PRO A 588 -36.51 -23.82 -97.79
N GLU A 589 -37.17 -23.36 -96.74
CA GLU A 589 -36.72 -23.45 -95.35
C GLU A 589 -37.12 -24.80 -94.77
N ILE A 590 -36.13 -25.61 -94.40
CA ILE A 590 -36.35 -26.91 -93.79
C ILE A 590 -36.04 -26.77 -92.30
N GLN A 591 -37.06 -26.99 -91.46
CA GLN A 591 -36.86 -27.13 -90.02
C GLN A 591 -36.76 -28.61 -89.67
N ALA A 592 -35.74 -28.96 -88.89
CA ALA A 592 -35.68 -30.27 -88.22
C ALA A 592 -36.88 -30.40 -87.27
N LYS A 593 -37.50 -31.59 -87.20
CA LYS A 593 -38.61 -31.82 -86.26
C LYS A 593 -38.12 -31.63 -84.80
N PRO A 594 -39.01 -31.18 -83.88
CA PRO A 594 -38.65 -30.84 -82.50
C PRO A 594 -37.76 -31.88 -81.82
#